data_AF-A0A2V7RQ36-F1
#
_entry.id   AF-A0A2V7RQ36-F1
#
_cell.length_a   1.000
_cell.length_b   1.000
_cell.length_c   1.000
_cell.angle_alpha   90.00
_cell.angle_beta   90.00
_cell.angle_gamma   90.00
#
_symmetry.space_group_name_H-M   'P 1'
#
loop_
_entity.id
_entity.type
_entity.pdbx_description
1 polymer ?
#
loop_
_entity_poly.entity_id
_entity_poly.type
_entity_poly.pdbx_seq_one_letter_code
_entity_poly.pdbx_strand_id
1 'polypeptide(L)'
;MFVSGTDWFLSSSVDRRTLLKGVSSAVLGLLGSACGVSTPSASSSVAGSSIAGSTPSETNMAAAESAPASGSIDSQETVYVFNVGSKDVTLINAASRQVRETRPLGASVRWLSNEQTYWDGGRIWTYDFPNNLVQAIAIDPKQVAVTKTIAGLGKGPGHSLVVLPDKKKAAINVAGDNLIVFLDLETGQVDSTLKTGAFP
;
A
#
# COMPACT_ATOMS: atom_id res chain seq x y z
N MET A 1 -11.82 21.30 -49.79
CA MET A 1 -11.50 22.19 -48.65
C MET A 1 -10.90 21.31 -47.59
N PHE A 2 -9.57 21.23 -47.55
CA PHE A 2 -8.82 20.42 -46.60
C PHE A 2 -8.12 21.38 -45.65
N VAL A 3 -8.35 21.23 -44.36
CA VAL A 3 -7.51 21.87 -43.34
C VAL A 3 -6.74 20.75 -42.66
N SER A 4 -5.45 20.75 -42.94
CA SER A 4 -4.40 20.00 -42.26
C SER A 4 -4.22 20.53 -40.84
N GLY A 5 -3.87 19.64 -39.91
CA GLY A 5 -3.47 19.97 -38.56
C GLY A 5 -2.53 18.90 -38.01
N THR A 6 -1.27 18.98 -38.43
CA THR A 6 -0.11 18.38 -37.76
C THR A 6 0.20 19.13 -36.46
N ASP A 7 1.07 18.52 -35.65
CA ASP A 7 1.83 19.12 -34.53
C ASP A 7 1.36 18.73 -33.11
N TRP A 8 1.56 17.45 -32.77
CA TRP A 8 1.82 17.07 -31.37
C TRP A 8 3.26 17.45 -31.01
N PHE A 9 3.40 18.59 -30.35
CA PHE A 9 4.66 19.06 -29.80
C PHE A 9 5.25 18.06 -28.79
N LEU A 10 6.47 17.61 -29.09
CA LEU A 10 7.50 17.33 -28.10
C LEU A 10 7.72 18.61 -27.28
N SER A 11 7.24 18.63 -26.04
CA SER A 11 7.73 19.56 -25.02
C SER A 11 8.69 18.82 -24.10
N SER A 12 9.97 18.94 -24.43
CA SER A 12 11.10 18.61 -23.58
C SER A 12 11.31 19.72 -22.54
N SER A 13 10.64 19.63 -21.40
CA SER A 13 11.07 20.26 -20.15
C SER A 13 10.09 19.94 -19.01
N VAL A 14 10.30 18.82 -18.30
CA VAL A 14 9.66 18.63 -16.99
C VAL A 14 10.64 17.95 -16.04
N ASP A 15 11.32 18.83 -15.29
CA ASP A 15 11.58 18.81 -13.85
C ASP A 15 11.89 17.47 -13.14
N ARG A 16 13.02 17.45 -12.43
CA ARG A 16 13.42 16.38 -11.48
C ARG A 16 12.39 16.31 -10.35
N ARG A 17 11.32 15.53 -10.52
CA ARG A 17 10.38 15.20 -9.43
C ARG A 17 10.25 13.69 -9.30
N THR A 18 10.72 13.23 -8.13
CA THR A 18 10.58 11.95 -7.44
C THR A 18 9.79 10.87 -8.18
N LEU A 19 10.53 9.96 -8.83
CA LEU A 19 10.04 8.68 -9.31
C LEU A 19 9.81 7.74 -8.13
N LEU A 20 8.55 7.55 -7.72
CA LEU A 20 8.15 6.45 -6.84
C LEU A 20 8.25 5.14 -7.64
N LYS A 21 9.34 4.40 -7.46
CA LYS A 21 9.49 3.04 -8.00
C LYS A 21 8.88 2.05 -7.00
N GLY A 22 7.67 1.58 -7.28
CA GLY A 22 7.12 0.39 -6.64
C GLY A 22 7.87 -0.84 -7.16
N VAL A 23 8.40 -1.68 -6.26
CA VAL A 23 8.99 -2.97 -6.63
C VAL A 23 8.00 -4.05 -6.20
N SER A 24 7.42 -4.75 -7.16
CA SER A 24 6.59 -5.93 -6.89
C SER A 24 7.51 -7.15 -6.80
N SER A 25 7.69 -7.69 -5.59
CA SER A 25 8.42 -8.94 -5.38
C SER A 25 7.44 -10.11 -5.32
N ALA A 26 7.45 -10.96 -6.34
CA ALA A 26 6.90 -12.30 -6.24
C ALA A 26 8.03 -13.26 -5.80
N VAL A 27 7.98 -13.74 -4.55
CA VAL A 27 8.82 -14.86 -4.10
C VAL A 27 7.96 -16.12 -4.09
N LEU A 28 8.24 -17.02 -5.02
CA LEU A 28 7.72 -18.38 -5.06
C LEU A 28 8.61 -19.26 -4.18
N GLY A 29 8.15 -19.60 -2.97
CA GLY A 29 8.83 -20.56 -2.09
C GLY A 29 8.37 -21.99 -2.40
N LEU A 30 9.27 -22.83 -2.90
CA LEU A 30 9.07 -24.27 -2.99
C LEU A 30 9.29 -24.93 -1.61
N LEU A 31 8.35 -25.81 -1.26
CA LEU A 31 8.30 -26.60 -0.04
C LEU A 31 9.46 -27.61 0.06
N GLY A 32 10.15 -27.61 1.20
CA GLY A 32 11.02 -28.69 1.65
C GLY A 32 10.54 -29.22 3.01
N SER A 33 9.87 -30.36 2.99
CA SER A 33 9.42 -31.08 4.19
C SER A 33 10.55 -31.91 4.80
N ALA A 34 10.87 -31.71 6.07
CA ALA A 34 11.30 -32.75 7.01
C ALA A 34 11.54 -32.14 8.40
N CYS A 35 10.75 -32.51 9.40
CA CYS A 35 11.17 -32.49 10.80
C CYS A 35 10.50 -33.65 11.54
N GLY A 36 11.33 -34.59 11.98
CA GLY A 36 10.97 -35.69 12.86
C GLY A 36 10.84 -35.22 14.31
N VAL A 37 10.00 -35.95 15.03
CA VAL A 37 9.71 -35.86 16.47
C VAL A 37 10.94 -36.15 17.31
N SER A 38 11.13 -35.41 18.42
CA SER A 38 11.62 -35.94 19.71
C SER A 38 11.46 -34.91 20.85
N THR A 39 10.61 -35.24 21.82
CA THR A 39 10.66 -34.81 23.23
C THR A 39 10.93 -36.07 24.07
N PRO A 40 11.65 -36.00 25.21
CA PRO A 40 10.97 -35.64 26.47
C PRO A 40 11.80 -34.84 27.48
N SER A 41 11.10 -34.19 28.40
CA SER A 41 11.61 -33.61 29.66
C SER A 41 11.61 -34.65 30.80
N ALA A 42 12.56 -34.54 31.74
CA ALA A 42 12.32 -34.70 33.19
C ALA A 42 13.59 -34.45 34.06
N SER A 43 13.32 -33.94 35.28
CA SER A 43 14.03 -34.15 36.59
C SER A 43 14.92 -33.04 37.21
N SER A 44 14.29 -32.26 38.11
CA SER A 44 14.55 -31.98 39.55
C SER A 44 15.98 -31.89 40.16
N SER A 45 16.30 -30.73 40.80
CA SER A 45 16.58 -30.46 42.25
C SER A 45 18.06 -30.65 42.69
N VAL A 46 18.73 -29.94 43.61
CA VAL A 46 18.44 -29.38 44.96
C VAL A 46 19.51 -28.31 45.37
N ALA A 47 19.05 -27.29 46.13
CA ALA A 47 19.64 -26.44 47.21
C ALA A 47 21.11 -25.92 47.28
N GLY A 48 21.21 -24.69 47.81
CA GLY A 48 22.35 -24.15 48.56
C GLY A 48 22.14 -22.69 49.00
N SER A 49 22.00 -22.43 50.31
CA SER A 49 21.61 -21.16 50.95
C SER A 49 22.76 -20.58 51.79
N SER A 50 22.91 -19.24 51.85
CA SER A 50 23.39 -18.40 52.99
C SER A 50 23.63 -16.96 52.51
N ILE A 51 22.88 -15.94 52.93
CA ILE A 51 22.84 -15.16 54.20
C ILE A 51 23.81 -13.95 54.22
N ALA A 52 23.16 -12.78 54.38
CA ALA A 52 23.55 -11.52 55.03
C ALA A 52 24.58 -10.57 54.38
N GLY A 53 24.09 -9.37 54.02
CA GLY A 53 24.19 -8.26 54.98
C GLY A 53 25.04 -7.06 54.57
N SER A 54 24.35 -5.94 54.38
CA SER A 54 24.76 -4.56 54.71
C SER A 54 25.48 -3.72 53.65
N THR A 55 24.74 -2.72 53.18
CA THR A 55 25.17 -1.46 52.54
C THR A 55 25.91 -0.53 53.51
N PRO A 56 26.64 0.47 52.98
CA PRO A 56 26.12 1.84 53.13
C PRO A 56 26.23 2.73 51.86
N SER A 57 25.36 3.75 51.86
CA SER A 57 25.24 4.97 51.02
C SER A 57 26.57 5.72 50.81
N GLU A 58 26.81 6.65 49.87
CA GLU A 58 26.05 7.66 49.11
C GLU A 58 26.77 7.80 47.72
N THR A 59 26.22 8.37 46.63
CA THR A 59 26.11 9.82 46.36
C THR A 59 25.29 10.03 45.08
N ASN A 60 24.42 11.04 45.12
CA ASN A 60 23.69 11.70 44.04
C ASN A 60 24.32 11.61 42.63
N MET A 61 23.56 11.13 41.65
CA MET A 61 23.42 11.79 40.36
C MET A 61 22.03 11.51 39.80
N ALA A 62 21.14 12.50 39.90
CA ALA A 62 19.92 12.58 39.12
C ALA A 62 20.32 12.68 37.64
N ALA A 63 20.10 11.60 36.88
CA ALA A 63 20.18 11.64 35.43
C ALA A 63 19.00 12.48 34.95
N ALA A 64 19.29 13.73 34.60
CA ALA A 64 18.35 14.62 33.97
C ALA A 64 17.78 13.92 32.73
N GLU A 65 16.47 13.77 32.76
CA GLU A 65 15.60 13.34 31.70
C GLU A 65 15.90 14.20 30.47
N SER A 66 16.69 13.68 29.53
CA SER A 66 16.77 14.24 28.20
C SER A 66 15.44 13.92 27.52
N ALA A 67 14.46 14.79 27.77
CA ALA A 67 13.24 14.86 27.00
C ALA A 67 13.64 14.80 25.52
N PRO A 68 13.07 13.89 24.70
CA PRO A 68 13.28 14.00 23.27
C PRO A 68 12.73 15.37 22.89
N ALA A 69 13.63 16.23 22.41
CA ALA A 69 13.25 17.47 21.75
C ALA A 69 12.16 17.08 20.75
N SER A 70 10.99 17.71 20.86
CA SER A 70 9.88 17.52 19.94
C SER A 70 10.39 17.85 18.56
N GLY A 71 10.85 16.81 17.87
CA GLY A 71 11.28 16.88 16.49
C GLY A 71 10.09 17.43 15.73
N SER A 72 10.34 18.50 14.98
CA SER A 72 9.53 18.85 13.83
C SER A 72 9.01 17.57 13.19
N ILE A 73 7.72 17.49 12.93
CA ILE A 73 7.18 16.45 12.04
C ILE A 73 7.77 16.76 10.67
N ASP A 74 9.03 16.40 10.49
CA ASP A 74 9.64 16.21 9.19
C ASP A 74 8.70 15.23 8.52
N SER A 75 8.17 15.63 7.37
CA SER A 75 7.40 14.73 6.53
C SER A 75 8.33 13.63 6.06
N GLN A 76 8.57 12.63 6.91
CA GLN A 76 9.40 11.49 6.61
C GLN A 76 8.75 10.76 5.45
N GLU A 77 9.46 10.71 4.33
CA GLU A 77 9.01 9.97 3.16
C GLU A 77 8.68 8.54 3.57
N THR A 78 7.48 8.09 3.21
CA THR A 78 6.94 6.81 3.63
C THR A 78 6.65 5.96 2.40
N VAL A 79 7.22 4.76 2.38
CA VAL A 79 6.90 3.73 1.39
C VAL A 79 5.71 2.94 1.89
N TYR A 80 4.70 2.78 1.04
CA TYR A 80 3.50 1.99 1.30
C TYR A 80 3.62 0.65 0.57
N VAL A 81 3.57 -0.45 1.31
CA VAL A 81 3.55 -1.80 0.76
C VAL A 81 2.16 -2.39 0.98
N PHE A 82 1.41 -2.58 -0.10
CA PHE A 82 0.08 -3.18 -0.05
C PHE A 82 0.18 -4.69 -0.12
N ASN A 83 -0.10 -5.36 1.00
CA ASN A 83 0.04 -6.81 1.09
C ASN A 83 -1.27 -7.48 0.63
N VAL A 84 -1.25 -8.05 -0.57
CA VAL A 84 -2.45 -8.59 -1.24
C VAL A 84 -3.15 -9.68 -0.43
N GLY A 85 -2.37 -10.59 0.15
CA GLY A 85 -2.88 -11.77 0.87
C GLY A 85 -3.50 -11.45 2.23
N SER A 86 -2.78 -10.68 3.05
CA SER A 86 -3.23 -10.25 4.39
C SER A 86 -4.20 -9.07 4.36
N LYS A 87 -4.29 -8.34 3.25
CA LYS A 87 -5.14 -7.14 3.09
C LYS A 87 -4.81 -6.03 4.08
N ASP A 88 -3.53 -5.92 4.42
CA ASP A 88 -2.96 -4.85 5.24
C ASP A 88 -1.91 -4.07 4.46
N VAL A 89 -1.44 -2.98 5.05
CA VAL A 89 -0.42 -2.09 4.47
C VAL A 89 0.71 -1.92 5.44
N THR A 90 1.93 -2.19 4.99
CA THR A 90 3.16 -1.94 5.76
C THR A 90 3.73 -0.58 5.36
N LEU A 91 3.94 0.28 6.36
CA LEU A 91 4.52 1.60 6.21
C LEU A 91 5.99 1.51 6.56
N ILE A 92 6.86 1.92 5.64
CA ILE A 92 8.32 1.87 5.80
C ILE A 92 8.84 3.30 5.75
N ASN A 93 9.70 3.67 6.70
CA ASN A 93 10.46 4.90 6.61
C ASN A 93 11.45 4.77 5.43
N ALA A 94 11.33 5.62 4.43
CA ALA A 94 12.13 5.50 3.20
C ALA A 94 13.63 5.70 3.44
N ALA A 95 14.00 6.62 4.34
CA ALA A 95 15.39 6.95 4.64
C ALA A 95 16.12 5.83 5.39
N SER A 96 15.51 5.31 6.46
CA SER A 96 16.11 4.27 7.31
C SER A 96 15.82 2.85 6.83
N ARG A 97 14.86 2.67 5.92
CA ARG A 97 14.37 1.37 5.42
C ARG A 97 13.83 0.47 6.53
N GLN A 98 13.32 1.07 7.60
CA GLN A 98 12.71 0.36 8.72
C GLN A 98 11.19 0.37 8.62
N VAL A 99 10.57 -0.77 8.95
CA VAL A 99 9.11 -0.85 9.13
C VAL A 99 8.72 0.04 10.30
N ARG A 100 7.78 0.96 10.06
CA ARG A 100 7.17 1.80 11.11
C ARG A 100 5.99 1.09 11.75
N GLU A 101 5.13 0.53 10.92
CA GLU A 101 3.90 -0.15 11.35
C GLU A 101 3.28 -0.93 10.18
N THR A 102 2.36 -1.85 10.51
CA THR A 102 1.47 -2.51 9.56
C THR A 102 0.04 -2.31 10.03
N ARG A 103 -0.86 -1.88 9.12
CA ARG A 103 -2.26 -1.57 9.45
C ARG A 103 -3.24 -2.30 8.54
N PRO A 104 -4.37 -2.78 9.05
CA PRO A 104 -5.41 -3.38 8.22
C PRO A 104 -5.97 -2.35 7.24
N LEU A 105 -6.15 -2.76 5.98
CA LEU A 105 -6.84 -1.98 4.95
C LEU A 105 -8.17 -2.63 4.54
N GLY A 106 -8.21 -3.97 4.54
CA GLY A 106 -9.39 -4.75 4.18
C GLY A 106 -9.61 -4.95 2.68
N ALA A 107 -8.71 -4.45 1.83
CA ALA A 107 -8.78 -4.58 0.37
C ALA A 107 -7.50 -5.20 -0.22
N SER A 108 -7.65 -5.93 -1.31
CA SER A 108 -6.52 -6.52 -2.05
C SER A 108 -6.08 -5.59 -3.18
N VAL A 109 -5.22 -4.62 -2.87
CA VAL A 109 -4.69 -3.67 -3.86
C VAL A 109 -3.62 -4.34 -4.73
N ARG A 110 -3.78 -4.25 -6.05
CA ARG A 110 -2.87 -4.83 -7.05
C ARG A 110 -2.49 -3.76 -8.07
N TRP A 111 -1.21 -3.71 -8.45
CA TRP A 111 -0.73 -2.85 -9.52
C TRP A 111 0.12 -3.65 -10.49
N LEU A 112 -0.08 -3.40 -11.78
CA LEU A 112 0.65 -4.07 -12.86
C LEU A 112 1.69 -3.16 -13.52
N SER A 113 1.59 -1.84 -13.32
CA SER A 113 2.49 -0.87 -13.95
C SER A 113 3.06 0.12 -12.95
N ASN A 114 4.33 0.46 -13.17
CA ASN A 114 5.04 1.48 -12.41
C ASN A 114 4.71 2.92 -12.89
N GLU A 115 3.99 3.06 -14.01
CA GLU A 115 3.64 4.36 -14.62
C GLU A 115 2.14 4.67 -14.57
N GLN A 116 1.39 3.92 -13.75
CA GLN A 116 -0.04 4.13 -13.58
C GLN A 116 -0.33 5.43 -12.82
N THR A 117 -1.23 6.27 -13.32
CA THR A 117 -1.69 7.44 -12.58
C THR A 117 -2.79 7.01 -11.61
N TYR A 118 -2.54 7.08 -10.30
CA TYR A 118 -3.46 6.62 -9.26
C TYR A 118 -3.80 7.70 -8.22
N TRP A 119 -3.23 8.90 -8.33
CA TRP A 119 -3.36 9.97 -7.33
C TRP A 119 -4.24 11.11 -7.84
N ASP A 120 -5.35 11.38 -7.15
CA ASP A 120 -6.26 12.49 -7.49
C ASP A 120 -5.87 13.82 -6.82
N GLY A 121 -4.83 13.84 -5.98
CA GLY A 121 -4.47 15.00 -5.16
C GLY A 121 -4.75 14.83 -3.67
N GLY A 122 -5.60 13.88 -3.27
CA GLY A 122 -5.92 13.58 -1.88
C GLY A 122 -6.09 12.09 -1.54
N ARG A 123 -6.40 11.25 -2.52
CA ARG A 123 -6.67 9.81 -2.39
C ARG A 123 -5.93 9.01 -3.46
N ILE A 124 -5.52 7.81 -3.06
CA ILE A 124 -5.03 6.78 -3.98
C ILE A 124 -6.25 6.03 -4.50
N TRP A 125 -6.49 6.11 -5.81
CA TRP A 125 -7.51 5.33 -6.49
C TRP A 125 -6.91 4.07 -7.08
N THR A 126 -7.60 2.96 -6.85
CA THR A 126 -7.25 1.65 -7.38
C THR A 126 -8.51 0.81 -7.48
N TYR A 127 -8.36 -0.48 -7.73
CA TYR A 127 -9.45 -1.41 -7.87
C TYR A 127 -9.29 -2.61 -6.92
N ASP A 128 -10.41 -3.27 -6.67
CA ASP A 128 -10.45 -4.62 -6.13
C ASP A 128 -11.57 -5.39 -6.86
N PHE A 129 -11.65 -6.70 -6.69
CA PHE A 129 -12.70 -7.51 -7.29
C PHE A 129 -13.16 -8.68 -6.42
N PRO A 130 -13.64 -8.42 -5.19
CA PRO A 130 -14.14 -9.48 -4.32
C PRO A 130 -15.24 -10.27 -5.03
N ASN A 131 -15.19 -11.60 -4.94
CA ASN A 131 -16.16 -12.49 -5.58
C ASN A 131 -16.30 -12.28 -7.09
N ASN A 132 -15.20 -11.94 -7.78
CA ASN A 132 -15.16 -11.66 -9.22
C ASN A 132 -16.06 -10.50 -9.69
N LEU A 133 -16.32 -9.52 -8.81
CA LEU A 133 -17.06 -8.30 -9.17
C LEU A 133 -16.15 -7.09 -9.03
N VAL A 134 -15.88 -6.39 -10.13
CA VAL A 134 -14.97 -5.24 -10.15
C VAL A 134 -15.58 -4.07 -9.37
N GLN A 135 -14.75 -3.44 -8.55
CA GLN A 135 -15.04 -2.20 -7.86
C GLN A 135 -13.83 -1.27 -7.90
N ALA A 136 -14.09 0.03 -7.99
CA ALA A 136 -13.07 1.05 -7.74
C ALA A 136 -13.07 1.43 -6.27
N ILE A 137 -11.89 1.63 -5.69
CA ILE A 137 -11.73 2.03 -4.29
C ILE A 137 -10.81 3.24 -4.18
N ALA A 138 -11.13 4.14 -3.26
CA ALA A 138 -10.30 5.27 -2.89
C ALA A 138 -9.72 5.07 -1.50
N ILE A 139 -8.41 5.28 -1.36
CA ILE A 139 -7.67 5.07 -0.12
C ILE A 139 -7.14 6.42 0.36
N ASP A 140 -7.42 6.76 1.62
CA ASP A 140 -6.72 7.86 2.30
C ASP A 140 -5.34 7.33 2.75
N PRO A 141 -4.23 7.85 2.21
CA PRO A 141 -2.89 7.36 2.55
C PRO A 141 -2.47 7.76 3.98
N LYS A 142 -3.03 8.82 4.57
CA LYS A 142 -2.69 9.24 5.94
C LYS A 142 -3.37 8.33 6.95
N GLN A 143 -4.63 7.99 6.71
CA GLN A 143 -5.40 7.11 7.60
C GLN A 143 -5.17 5.63 7.32
N VAL A 144 -4.69 5.28 6.12
CA VAL A 144 -4.58 3.89 5.64
C VAL A 144 -5.97 3.22 5.68
N ALA A 145 -6.94 3.88 5.05
CA ALA A 145 -8.33 3.45 5.08
C ALA A 145 -8.98 3.59 3.71
N VAL A 146 -9.82 2.62 3.34
CA VAL A 146 -10.73 2.77 2.19
C VAL A 146 -11.80 3.80 2.57
N THR A 147 -11.83 4.92 1.86
CA THR A 147 -12.75 6.03 2.11
C THR A 147 -13.92 6.07 1.13
N LYS A 148 -13.82 5.37 0.01
CA LYS A 148 -14.88 5.29 -1.00
C LYS A 148 -14.78 3.97 -1.76
N THR A 149 -15.93 3.40 -2.10
CA THR A 149 -16.07 2.23 -2.97
C THR A 149 -17.14 2.52 -4.01
N ILE A 150 -16.81 2.33 -5.28
CA ILE A 150 -17.75 2.35 -6.40
C ILE A 150 -17.87 0.90 -6.88
N ALA A 151 -18.93 0.23 -6.45
CA ALA A 151 -19.17 -1.18 -6.70
C ALA A 151 -20.02 -1.41 -7.95
N GLY A 152 -20.18 -2.67 -8.35
CA GLY A 152 -21.09 -3.06 -9.43
C GLY A 152 -20.62 -2.64 -10.82
N LEU A 153 -19.31 -2.54 -11.03
CA LEU A 153 -18.74 -2.11 -12.32
C LEU A 153 -18.78 -3.22 -13.38
N GLY A 154 -18.99 -4.47 -12.95
CA GLY A 154 -19.16 -5.63 -13.80
C GLY A 154 -18.31 -6.82 -13.36
N LYS A 155 -18.15 -7.80 -14.22
CA LYS A 155 -17.44 -9.05 -13.92
C LYS A 155 -15.93 -8.89 -14.09
N GLY A 156 -15.22 -9.39 -13.08
CA GLY A 156 -13.76 -9.39 -13.06
C GLY A 156 -13.12 -10.39 -14.04
N PRO A 157 -11.78 -10.38 -14.10
CA PRO A 157 -10.89 -9.57 -13.25
C PRO A 157 -10.88 -8.08 -13.64
N GLY A 158 -10.50 -7.24 -12.69
CA GLY A 158 -9.94 -5.91 -12.98
C GLY A 158 -8.41 -6.01 -12.99
N HIS A 159 -7.74 -5.19 -13.79
CA HIS A 159 -6.27 -5.19 -13.88
C HIS A 159 -5.64 -3.80 -13.66
N SER A 160 -6.42 -2.73 -13.82
CA SER A 160 -5.96 -1.36 -13.67
C SER A 160 -7.13 -0.40 -13.47
N LEU A 161 -6.90 0.64 -12.66
CA LEU A 161 -7.66 1.88 -12.66
C LEU A 161 -6.70 3.04 -12.90
N VAL A 162 -6.96 3.86 -13.92
CA VAL A 162 -6.14 5.03 -14.25
C VAL A 162 -6.94 6.29 -13.95
N VAL A 163 -6.44 7.11 -13.03
CA VAL A 163 -6.94 8.48 -12.82
C VAL A 163 -6.54 9.32 -14.03
N LEU A 164 -7.52 10.00 -14.62
CA LEU A 164 -7.31 10.84 -15.80
C LEU A 164 -6.58 12.15 -15.44
N PRO A 165 -5.98 12.86 -16.41
CA PRO A 165 -5.18 14.06 -16.13
C PRO A 165 -5.91 15.18 -15.37
N ASP A 166 -7.24 15.25 -15.48
CA ASP A 166 -8.08 16.20 -14.75
C ASP A 166 -8.22 15.89 -13.24
N LYS A 167 -7.80 14.68 -12.82
CA LYS A 167 -7.92 14.13 -11.47
C LYS A 167 -9.35 13.99 -10.95
N LYS A 168 -10.34 14.20 -11.81
CA LYS A 168 -11.78 14.13 -11.48
C LYS A 168 -12.42 12.88 -12.03
N LYS A 169 -11.82 12.29 -13.06
CA LYS A 169 -12.30 11.06 -13.68
C LYS A 169 -11.29 9.93 -13.58
N ALA A 170 -11.76 8.71 -13.71
CA ALA A 170 -10.90 7.55 -13.89
C ALA A 170 -11.45 6.61 -14.97
N ALA A 171 -10.57 5.82 -15.55
CA ALA A 171 -10.92 4.69 -16.41
C ALA A 171 -10.50 3.39 -15.71
N ILE A 172 -11.35 2.37 -15.75
CA ILE A 172 -11.08 1.05 -15.17
C ILE A 172 -11.48 -0.03 -16.17
N ASN A 173 -10.61 -1.04 -16.34
CA ASN A 173 -10.93 -2.19 -17.17
C ASN A 173 -11.80 -3.19 -16.38
N VAL A 174 -12.83 -3.70 -17.06
CA VAL A 174 -13.71 -4.73 -16.54
C VAL A 174 -13.60 -5.91 -17.50
N ALA A 175 -12.57 -6.73 -17.27
CA ALA A 175 -12.10 -7.67 -18.27
C ALA A 175 -13.14 -8.75 -18.60
N GLY A 176 -13.90 -9.20 -17.60
CA GLY A 176 -14.94 -10.22 -17.78
C GLY A 176 -16.13 -9.76 -18.62
N ASP A 177 -16.34 -8.45 -18.76
CA ASP A 177 -17.43 -7.86 -19.55
C ASP A 177 -16.93 -7.14 -20.82
N ASN A 178 -15.62 -7.24 -21.15
CA ASN A 178 -15.02 -6.69 -22.37
C ASN A 178 -15.29 -5.19 -22.55
N LEU A 179 -15.13 -4.41 -21.48
CA LEU A 179 -15.37 -2.98 -21.49
C LEU A 179 -14.41 -2.20 -20.58
N ILE A 180 -14.30 -0.90 -20.88
CA ILE A 180 -13.74 0.11 -19.98
C ILE A 180 -14.91 0.90 -19.37
N VAL A 181 -14.89 1.09 -18.07
CA VAL A 181 -15.82 2.00 -17.37
C VAL A 181 -15.10 3.30 -17.08
N PHE A 182 -15.74 4.42 -17.42
CA PHE A 182 -15.32 5.75 -16.98
C PHE A 182 -16.11 6.16 -15.75
N LEU A 183 -15.41 6.66 -14.75
CA LEU A 183 -15.96 7.01 -13.44
C LEU A 183 -15.80 8.50 -13.20
N ASP A 184 -16.80 9.10 -12.57
CA ASP A 184 -16.69 10.40 -11.93
C ASP A 184 -16.30 10.19 -10.45
N LEU A 185 -15.12 10.66 -10.08
CA LEU A 185 -14.51 10.39 -8.77
C LEU A 185 -15.14 11.24 -7.66
N GLU A 186 -15.64 12.42 -8.00
CA GLU A 186 -16.28 13.36 -7.07
C GLU A 186 -17.63 12.79 -6.61
N THR A 187 -18.52 12.49 -7.54
CA THR A 187 -19.85 11.92 -7.30
C THR A 187 -19.78 10.44 -6.93
N GLY A 188 -18.76 9.71 -7.41
CA GLY A 188 -18.61 8.27 -7.17
C GLY A 188 -19.53 7.42 -8.02
N GLN A 189 -19.81 7.86 -9.24
CA GLN A 189 -20.75 7.23 -10.15
C GLN A 189 -20.07 6.84 -11.45
N VAL A 190 -20.71 5.91 -12.17
CA VAL A 190 -20.35 5.61 -13.55
C VAL A 190 -20.75 6.79 -14.43
N ASP A 191 -19.80 7.33 -15.17
CA ASP A 191 -20.01 8.40 -16.15
C ASP A 191 -20.39 7.80 -17.51
N SER A 192 -19.63 6.80 -17.96
CA SER A 192 -19.87 6.13 -19.24
C SER A 192 -19.20 4.76 -19.31
N THR A 193 -19.51 3.98 -20.35
CA THR A 193 -18.82 2.73 -20.67
C THR A 193 -18.40 2.69 -22.14
N LEU A 194 -17.29 2.02 -22.41
CA LEU A 194 -16.75 1.82 -23.74
C LEU A 194 -16.50 0.33 -23.96
N LYS A 195 -17.18 -0.27 -24.94
CA LYS A 195 -16.93 -1.65 -25.36
C LYS A 195 -15.57 -1.78 -26.02
N THR A 196 -14.89 -2.88 -25.75
CA THR A 196 -13.56 -3.19 -26.31
C THR A 196 -13.53 -4.59 -26.92
N GLY A 197 -12.33 -5.03 -27.32
CA GLY A 197 -12.04 -6.44 -27.54
C GLY A 197 -12.10 -7.25 -26.25
N ALA A 198 -11.79 -8.54 -26.36
CA ALA A 198 -11.87 -9.47 -25.24
C ALA A 198 -10.79 -9.19 -24.18
N PHE A 199 -11.17 -9.19 -22.90
CA PHE A 199 -10.27 -9.05 -21.75
C PHE A 199 -9.29 -7.86 -21.84
N PRO A 200 -9.80 -6.60 -21.93
CA PRO A 200 -8.98 -5.39 -21.90
C PRO A 200 -8.25 -5.18 -20.57
#